data_AF-A0A430G488-F1
#
_entry.id   AF-A0A430G488-F1
#
_cell.length_a   1.000
_cell.length_b   1.000
_cell.length_c   1.000
_cell.angle_alpha   90.00
_cell.angle_beta   90.00
_cell.angle_gamma   90.00
#
_symmetry.space_group_name_H-M   'P 1'
#
loop_
_entity.id
_entity.type
_entity.pdbx_description
1 polymer ?
#
loop_
_entity_poly.entity_id
_entity_poly.type
_entity_poly.pdbx_seq_one_letter_code
_entity_poly.pdbx_strand_id
1 'polypeptide(L)'
;MTEELTQTAPADDPAIAFEELRRAVSLTRAAVEGLTAARERIPDYSDTLGEMLAVQKVADDRLSRIERSPAISLSPAAMAAEIVKASEAARAADQKQMHEARDEMLRAIGRIDTIVDHGRAAHQQRHLLISTGVAAAAGAMLLMAILPGAIARSLPASWHVPEWMAARTMGLDQREAGKRMISTARRESASRTR
;
A
#
# COMPACT_ATOMS: atom_id res chain seq x y z
N MET A 1 5.72 -130.35 16.63
CA MET A 1 6.38 -129.03 16.65
C MET A 1 6.21 -128.46 15.26
N THR A 2 5.56 -127.27 15.17
CA THR A 2 5.51 -126.31 14.04
C THR A 2 4.87 -126.82 12.73
N GLU A 3 3.60 -126.53 12.45
CA GLU A 3 3.06 -125.31 11.82
C GLU A 3 3.76 -124.90 10.51
N GLU A 4 3.05 -125.06 9.39
CA GLU A 4 3.04 -124.06 8.32
C GLU A 4 1.60 -123.88 7.81
N LEU A 5 1.18 -122.61 7.80
CA LEU A 5 -0.08 -122.06 7.32
C LEU A 5 0.16 -121.43 5.95
N THR A 6 -0.69 -121.72 4.97
CA THR A 6 -1.10 -120.79 3.88
C THR A 6 -2.25 -121.45 3.08
N GLN A 7 -3.53 -121.17 3.37
CA GLN A 7 -4.39 -120.11 2.78
C GLN A 7 -4.33 -120.10 1.24
N THR A 8 -5.38 -120.43 0.46
CA THR A 8 -6.69 -119.75 0.23
C THR A 8 -7.48 -120.68 -0.74
N ALA A 9 -8.78 -121.00 -0.67
CA ALA A 9 -9.97 -120.15 -0.81
C ALA A 9 -11.25 -120.99 -0.54
N PRO A 10 -12.38 -120.36 -0.22
CA PRO A 10 -13.49 -120.44 -1.17
C PRO A 10 -13.87 -119.02 -1.60
N ALA A 11 -13.57 -118.71 -2.86
CA ALA A 11 -14.37 -117.75 -3.60
C ALA A 11 -15.71 -118.44 -3.91
N ASP A 12 -16.81 -117.68 -3.86
CA ASP A 12 -18.18 -118.06 -4.27
C ASP A 12 -19.15 -118.58 -3.20
N ASP A 13 -19.18 -117.97 -2.00
CA ASP A 13 -20.45 -117.87 -1.27
C ASP A 13 -21.11 -116.51 -1.57
N PRO A 14 -22.12 -116.44 -2.44
CA PRO A 14 -22.82 -115.20 -2.76
C PRO A 14 -23.45 -114.56 -1.52
N ALA A 15 -23.82 -115.34 -0.49
CA ALA A 15 -24.39 -114.80 0.73
C ALA A 15 -23.38 -113.94 1.51
N ILE A 16 -22.12 -114.36 1.57
CA ILE A 16 -21.05 -113.60 2.23
C ILE A 16 -20.77 -112.31 1.47
N ALA A 17 -20.70 -112.35 0.14
CA ALA A 17 -20.50 -111.16 -0.70
C ALA A 17 -21.67 -110.16 -0.56
N PHE A 18 -22.92 -110.63 -0.47
CA PHE A 18 -24.08 -109.78 -0.23
C PHE A 18 -24.08 -109.14 1.16
N GLU A 19 -23.60 -109.84 2.19
CA GLU A 19 -23.46 -109.28 3.54
C GLU A 19 -22.33 -108.24 3.62
N GLU A 20 -21.20 -108.48 2.96
CA GLU A 20 -20.14 -107.47 2.83
C GLU A 20 -20.62 -106.22 2.08
N LEU A 21 -21.36 -106.40 0.99
CA LEU A 21 -21.98 -105.30 0.25
C LEU A 21 -23.00 -104.55 1.11
N ARG A 22 -23.85 -105.27 1.85
CA ARG A 22 -24.82 -104.68 2.76
C ARG A 22 -24.14 -103.84 3.82
N ARG A 23 -23.04 -104.32 4.39
CA ARG A 23 -22.23 -103.61 5.38
C ARG A 23 -21.59 -102.34 4.79
N ALA A 24 -21.02 -102.43 3.59
CA ALA A 24 -20.43 -101.29 2.89
C ALA A 24 -21.49 -100.22 2.58
N VAL A 25 -22.68 -100.62 2.11
CA VAL A 25 -23.81 -99.70 1.85
C VAL A 25 -24.33 -99.06 3.13
N SER A 26 -24.40 -99.79 4.24
CA SER A 26 -24.77 -99.21 5.53
C SER A 26 -23.75 -98.16 6.01
N LEU A 27 -22.45 -98.41 5.78
CA LEU A 27 -21.38 -97.48 6.16
C LEU A 27 -21.38 -96.21 5.30
N THR A 28 -21.58 -96.33 3.98
CA THR A 28 -21.69 -95.15 3.10
C THR A 28 -22.94 -94.34 3.42
N ARG A 29 -24.06 -95.00 3.71
CA ARG A 29 -25.28 -94.32 4.17
C ARG A 29 -25.04 -93.56 5.47
N ALA A 30 -24.40 -94.17 6.46
CA ALA A 30 -24.05 -93.51 7.71
C ALA A 30 -23.08 -92.34 7.49
N ALA A 31 -22.14 -92.45 6.56
CA ALA A 31 -21.22 -91.37 6.20
C ALA A 31 -21.93 -90.20 5.49
N VAL A 32 -22.90 -90.49 4.60
CA VAL A 32 -23.71 -89.48 3.92
C VAL A 32 -24.67 -88.79 4.89
N GLU A 33 -25.31 -89.55 5.78
CA GLU A 33 -26.15 -89.00 6.85
C GLU A 33 -25.30 -88.14 7.80
N GLY A 34 -24.10 -88.60 8.16
CA GLY A 34 -23.14 -87.83 8.95
C GLY A 34 -22.65 -86.55 8.26
N LEU A 35 -22.39 -86.59 6.95
CA LEU A 35 -22.00 -85.43 6.16
C LEU A 35 -23.15 -84.43 6.03
N THR A 36 -24.38 -84.92 5.87
CA THR A 36 -25.58 -84.07 5.80
C THR A 36 -25.85 -83.41 7.15
N ALA A 37 -25.74 -84.17 8.25
CA ALA A 37 -25.84 -83.63 9.60
C ALA A 37 -24.71 -82.62 9.92
N ALA A 38 -23.51 -82.84 9.39
CA ALA A 38 -22.42 -81.88 9.49
C ALA A 38 -22.71 -80.61 8.66
N ARG A 39 -23.28 -80.75 7.46
CA ARG A 39 -23.70 -79.64 6.59
C ARG A 39 -24.79 -78.79 7.22
N GLU A 40 -25.78 -79.40 7.86
CA GLU A 40 -26.86 -78.70 8.57
C GLU A 40 -26.36 -77.90 9.77
N ARG A 41 -25.23 -78.30 10.38
CA ARG A 41 -24.58 -77.55 11.46
C ARG A 41 -23.76 -76.36 10.98
N ILE A 42 -23.47 -76.24 9.68
CA ILE A 42 -22.72 -75.11 9.12
C ILE A 42 -23.68 -73.94 8.96
N PRO A 43 -23.44 -72.78 9.62
CA PRO A 43 -24.26 -71.60 9.43
C PRO A 43 -24.14 -71.05 8.00
N ASP A 44 -25.24 -70.55 7.45
CA ASP A 44 -25.23 -69.85 6.17
C ASP A 44 -24.73 -68.42 6.36
N TYR A 45 -23.53 -68.13 5.85
CA TYR A 45 -22.91 -66.81 5.90
C TYR A 45 -23.12 -65.99 4.63
N SER A 46 -23.93 -66.47 3.67
CA SER A 46 -24.16 -65.76 2.40
C SER A 46 -24.69 -64.34 2.62
N ASP A 47 -25.61 -64.14 3.55
CA ASP A 47 -26.13 -62.82 3.92
C ASP A 47 -25.03 -61.93 4.52
N THR A 48 -24.29 -62.44 5.51
CA THR A 48 -23.21 -61.67 6.17
C THR A 48 -22.09 -61.31 5.21
N LEU A 49 -21.69 -62.23 4.32
CA LEU A 49 -20.70 -61.98 3.27
C LEU A 49 -21.24 -60.99 2.23
N GLY A 50 -22.54 -61.04 1.94
CA GLY A 50 -23.23 -60.07 1.09
C GLY A 50 -23.20 -58.66 1.67
N GLU A 51 -23.46 -58.51 2.98
CA GLU A 51 -23.36 -57.23 3.69
C GLU A 51 -21.92 -56.70 3.69
N MET A 52 -20.91 -57.55 3.96
CA MET A 52 -19.50 -57.15 3.90
C MET A 52 -19.10 -56.67 2.50
N LEU A 53 -19.55 -57.37 1.45
CA LEU A 53 -19.30 -56.96 0.07
C LEU A 53 -19.97 -55.61 -0.25
N ALA A 54 -21.17 -55.36 0.30
CA ALA A 54 -21.85 -54.08 0.14
C ALA A 54 -21.08 -52.94 0.80
N VAL A 55 -20.58 -53.13 2.03
CA VAL A 55 -19.74 -52.15 2.73
C VAL A 55 -18.45 -51.87 1.96
N GLN A 56 -17.80 -52.92 1.43
CA GLN A 56 -16.59 -52.78 0.62
C GLN A 56 -16.85 -51.95 -0.65
N LYS A 57 -17.95 -52.22 -1.37
CA LYS A 57 -18.33 -51.43 -2.54
C LYS A 57 -18.55 -49.96 -2.22
N VAL A 58 -19.17 -49.65 -1.08
CA VAL A 58 -19.36 -48.26 -0.64
C VAL A 58 -18.02 -47.60 -0.29
N ALA A 59 -17.10 -48.33 0.33
CA ALA A 59 -15.75 -47.82 0.63
C ALA A 59 -14.96 -47.51 -0.65
N ASP A 60 -14.98 -48.43 -1.62
CA ASP A 60 -14.32 -48.25 -2.93
C ASP A 60 -14.92 -47.07 -3.69
N ASP A 61 -16.24 -46.90 -3.70
CA ASP A 61 -16.89 -45.77 -4.37
C ASP A 61 -16.47 -44.43 -3.74
N ARG A 62 -16.45 -44.35 -2.41
CA ARG A 62 -15.98 -43.17 -1.68
C ARG A 62 -14.51 -42.87 -1.97
N LEU A 63 -13.65 -43.88 -1.95
CA LEU A 63 -12.23 -43.71 -2.24
C LEU A 63 -12.02 -43.21 -3.68
N SER A 64 -12.73 -43.80 -4.64
CA SER A 64 -12.66 -43.37 -6.03
C SER A 64 -13.15 -41.93 -6.24
N ARG A 65 -14.11 -41.48 -5.43
CA ARG A 65 -14.57 -40.08 -5.42
C ARG A 65 -13.53 -39.14 -4.83
N ILE A 66 -12.82 -39.57 -3.79
CA ILE A 66 -11.71 -38.84 -3.17
C ILE A 66 -10.53 -38.72 -4.13
N GLU A 67 -10.14 -39.80 -4.81
CA GLU A 67 -9.06 -39.80 -5.81
C GLU A 67 -9.36 -38.90 -7.02
N ARG A 68 -10.62 -38.87 -7.46
CA ARG A 68 -11.07 -37.96 -8.54
C ARG A 68 -11.25 -36.51 -8.06
N SER A 69 -11.10 -36.23 -6.76
CA SER A 69 -11.25 -34.88 -6.22
C SER A 69 -10.07 -33.99 -6.65
N PRO A 70 -10.33 -32.77 -7.15
CA PRO A 70 -9.28 -31.80 -7.48
C PRO A 70 -8.39 -31.43 -6.29
N ALA A 71 -8.86 -31.65 -5.05
CA ALA A 71 -8.10 -31.35 -3.84
C ALA A 71 -6.91 -32.30 -3.62
N ILE A 72 -6.91 -33.52 -4.21
CA ILE A 72 -5.77 -34.44 -4.12
C ILE A 72 -4.75 -34.20 -5.25
N SER A 73 -5.21 -33.76 -6.42
CA SER A 73 -4.31 -33.44 -7.54
C SER A 73 -3.54 -32.12 -7.34
N LEU A 74 -4.08 -31.21 -6.53
CA LEU A 74 -3.34 -30.03 -6.05
C LEU A 74 -2.37 -30.44 -4.95
N SER A 75 -1.12 -30.69 -5.31
CA SER A 75 -0.07 -30.90 -4.31
C SER A 75 0.04 -29.64 -3.42
N PRO A 76 0.31 -29.78 -2.10
CA PRO A 76 0.55 -28.63 -1.23
C PRO A 76 1.62 -27.67 -1.77
N ALA A 77 2.62 -28.19 -2.49
CA ALA A 77 3.64 -27.39 -3.14
C ALA A 77 3.09 -26.55 -4.30
N ALA A 78 2.15 -27.09 -5.09
CA ALA A 78 1.49 -26.36 -6.17
C ALA A 78 0.59 -25.24 -5.62
N MET A 79 -0.16 -25.50 -4.54
CA MET A 79 -0.92 -24.46 -3.85
C MET A 79 -0.02 -23.35 -3.31
N ALA A 80 1.09 -23.70 -2.66
CA ALA A 80 2.05 -22.71 -2.17
C ALA A 80 2.65 -21.87 -3.32
N ALA A 81 2.97 -22.49 -4.45
CA ALA A 81 3.48 -21.80 -5.63
C ALA A 81 2.46 -20.80 -6.20
N GLU A 82 1.18 -21.18 -6.31
CA GLU A 82 0.12 -20.26 -6.75
C GLU A 82 -0.12 -19.11 -5.75
N ILE A 83 -0.04 -19.38 -4.44
CA ILE A 83 -0.12 -18.31 -3.42
C ILE A 83 1.04 -17.33 -3.56
N VAL A 84 2.27 -17.82 -3.72
CA VAL A 84 3.45 -16.96 -3.90
C VAL A 84 3.28 -16.11 -5.16
N LYS A 85 2.90 -16.72 -6.28
CA LYS A 85 2.66 -16.01 -7.55
C LYS A 85 1.55 -14.95 -7.43
N ALA A 86 0.43 -15.29 -6.79
CA ALA A 86 -0.64 -14.34 -6.52
C ALA A 86 -0.17 -13.18 -5.61
N SER A 87 0.65 -13.48 -4.61
CA SER A 87 1.20 -12.48 -3.69
C SER A 87 2.21 -11.54 -4.37
N GLU A 88 3.03 -12.05 -5.30
CA GLU A 88 3.95 -11.24 -6.10
C GLU A 88 3.19 -10.29 -7.02
N ALA A 89 2.14 -10.78 -7.69
CA ALA A 89 1.29 -9.95 -8.54
C ALA A 89 0.59 -8.84 -7.72
N ALA A 90 0.07 -9.17 -6.53
CA ALA A 90 -0.53 -8.18 -5.63
C ALA A 90 0.49 -7.11 -5.19
N ARG A 91 1.69 -7.53 -4.78
CA ARG A 91 2.78 -6.60 -4.39
C ARG A 91 3.23 -5.70 -5.53
N ALA A 92 3.26 -6.19 -6.77
CA ALA A 92 3.62 -5.37 -7.92
C ALA A 92 2.60 -4.24 -8.16
N ALA A 93 1.30 -4.53 -7.99
CA ALA A 93 0.25 -3.51 -8.08
C ALA A 93 0.38 -2.46 -6.96
N ASP A 94 0.62 -2.91 -5.72
CA ASP A 94 0.81 -2.02 -4.57
C ASP A 94 2.06 -1.15 -4.71
N GLN A 95 3.18 -1.71 -5.17
CA GLN A 95 4.41 -0.95 -5.40
C GLN A 95 4.19 0.18 -6.39
N LYS A 96 3.45 -0.07 -7.48
CA LYS A 96 3.11 0.98 -8.45
C LYS A 96 2.30 2.11 -7.82
N GLN A 97 1.26 1.78 -7.05
CA GLN A 97 0.44 2.80 -6.38
C GLN A 97 1.26 3.59 -5.35
N MET A 98 2.14 2.93 -4.59
CA MET A 98 3.03 3.59 -3.63
C MET A 98 4.02 4.52 -4.32
N HIS A 99 4.57 4.13 -5.47
CA HIS A 99 5.44 4.99 -6.27
C HIS A 99 4.68 6.21 -6.81
N GLU A 100 3.49 6.02 -7.35
CA GLU A 100 2.65 7.11 -7.85
C GLU A 100 2.27 8.09 -6.72
N ALA A 101 1.87 7.56 -5.56
CA ALA A 101 1.57 8.37 -4.37
C ALA A 101 2.79 9.13 -3.85
N ARG A 102 3.97 8.49 -3.83
CA ARG A 102 5.24 9.15 -3.46
C ARG A 102 5.55 10.30 -4.42
N ASP A 103 5.44 10.06 -5.72
CA ASP A 103 5.71 11.08 -6.73
C ASP A 103 4.72 12.24 -6.64
N GLU A 104 3.44 11.95 -6.39
CA GLU A 104 2.43 12.97 -6.15
C GLU A 104 2.73 13.79 -4.89
N MET A 105 3.14 13.13 -3.81
CA MET A 105 3.51 13.82 -2.57
C MET A 105 4.75 14.70 -2.77
N LEU A 106 5.77 14.23 -3.50
CA LEU A 106 6.95 15.02 -3.84
C LEU A 106 6.60 16.22 -4.73
N ARG A 107 5.69 16.04 -5.70
CA ARG A 107 5.16 17.15 -6.53
C ARG A 107 4.40 18.17 -5.68
N ALA A 108 3.58 17.71 -4.73
CA ALA A 108 2.84 18.57 -3.82
C ALA A 108 3.77 19.39 -2.91
N ILE A 109 4.80 18.76 -2.34
CA ILE A 109 5.84 19.43 -1.55
C ILE A 109 6.56 20.49 -2.40
N GLY A 110 7.01 20.14 -3.62
CA GLY A 110 7.66 21.09 -4.51
C GLY A 110 6.77 22.29 -4.88
N ARG A 111 5.46 22.08 -5.03
CA ARG A 111 4.50 23.16 -5.25
C ARG A 111 4.36 24.08 -4.03
N ILE A 112 4.35 23.51 -2.83
CA ILE A 112 4.32 24.29 -1.58
C ILE A 112 5.59 25.12 -1.45
N ASP A 113 6.77 24.51 -1.66
CA ASP A 113 8.06 25.22 -1.60
C ASP A 113 8.10 26.38 -2.59
N THR A 114 7.62 26.16 -3.82
CA THR A 114 7.53 27.21 -4.85
C THR A 114 6.60 28.36 -4.42
N ILE A 115 5.44 28.05 -3.83
CA ILE A 115 4.51 29.08 -3.32
C ILE A 115 5.15 29.86 -2.17
N VAL A 116 5.85 29.18 -1.26
CA VAL A 116 6.55 29.81 -0.14
C VAL A 116 7.69 30.71 -0.64
N ASP A 117 8.45 30.26 -1.63
CA ASP A 117 9.52 31.03 -2.24
C ASP A 117 9.01 32.25 -3.01
N HIS A 118 7.91 32.10 -3.75
CA HIS A 118 7.22 33.23 -4.38
C HIS A 118 6.67 34.21 -3.34
N GLY A 119 6.12 33.73 -2.22
CA GLY A 119 5.67 34.57 -1.11
C GLY A 119 6.81 35.39 -0.50
N ARG A 120 7.96 34.75 -0.23
CA ARG A 120 9.16 35.42 0.29
C ARG A 120 9.75 36.42 -0.71
N ALA A 121 9.85 36.04 -1.98
CA ALA A 121 10.34 36.92 -3.04
C ALA A 121 9.46 38.16 -3.23
N ALA A 122 8.13 37.98 -3.22
CA ALA A 122 7.19 39.10 -3.34
C ALA A 122 7.29 40.08 -2.17
N HIS A 123 7.49 39.57 -0.95
CA HIS A 123 7.68 40.42 0.23
C HIS A 123 8.97 41.26 0.11
N GLN A 124 10.07 40.62 -0.29
CA GLN A 124 11.35 41.30 -0.47
C GLN A 124 11.30 42.34 -1.61
N GLN A 125 10.67 41.99 -2.74
CA GLN A 125 10.52 42.91 -3.87
C GLN A 125 9.67 44.12 -3.51
N ARG A 126 8.58 43.92 -2.74
CA ARG A 126 7.74 45.01 -2.26
C ARG A 126 8.51 45.95 -1.34
N HIS A 127 9.33 45.42 -0.43
CA HIS A 127 10.16 46.25 0.44
C HIS A 127 11.16 47.08 -0.38
N LEU A 128 11.81 46.49 -1.39
CA LEU A 128 12.74 47.20 -2.27
C LEU A 128 12.05 48.28 -3.12
N LEU A 129 10.87 48.00 -3.66
CA LEU A 129 10.09 48.97 -4.43
C LEU A 129 9.61 50.14 -3.55
N ILE A 130 9.18 49.86 -2.32
CA ILE A 130 8.78 50.90 -1.37
C ILE A 130 10.00 51.72 -0.95
N SER A 131 11.12 51.08 -0.60
CA SER A 131 12.32 51.80 -0.13
C SER A 131 12.93 52.67 -1.23
N THR A 132 13.00 52.17 -2.47
CA THR A 132 13.46 52.97 -3.62
C THR A 132 12.50 54.10 -3.94
N GLY A 133 11.19 53.87 -3.87
CA GLY A 133 10.18 54.94 -4.02
C GLY A 133 10.30 56.02 -2.95
N VAL A 134 10.46 55.63 -1.68
CA VAL A 134 10.66 56.56 -0.55
C VAL A 134 11.98 57.31 -0.68
N ALA A 135 13.06 56.64 -1.04
CA ALA A 135 14.37 57.28 -1.25
C ALA A 135 14.33 58.28 -2.42
N ALA A 136 13.67 57.92 -3.54
CA ALA A 136 13.49 58.81 -4.67
C ALA A 136 12.63 60.03 -4.31
N ALA A 137 11.52 59.83 -3.59
CA ALA A 137 10.67 60.92 -3.11
C ALA A 137 11.41 61.85 -2.15
N ALA A 138 12.16 61.30 -1.18
CA ALA A 138 12.98 62.08 -0.26
C ALA A 138 14.08 62.86 -1.00
N GLY A 139 14.74 62.22 -1.98
CA GLY A 139 15.73 62.88 -2.83
C GLY A 139 15.14 64.00 -3.66
N ALA A 140 13.97 63.80 -4.28
CA ALA A 140 13.26 64.84 -5.01
C ALA A 140 12.83 66.00 -4.12
N MET A 141 12.34 65.72 -2.91
CA MET A 141 11.95 66.74 -1.93
C MET A 141 13.16 67.56 -1.46
N LEU A 142 14.29 66.90 -1.18
CA LEU A 142 15.53 67.57 -0.78
C LEU A 142 16.10 68.41 -1.94
N LEU A 143 16.05 67.88 -3.17
CA LEU A 143 16.44 68.60 -4.38
C LEU A 143 15.56 69.84 -4.57
N MET A 144 14.23 69.72 -4.43
CA MET A 144 13.31 70.86 -4.49
C MET A 144 13.51 71.87 -3.36
N ALA A 145 14.05 71.49 -2.21
CA ALA A 145 14.39 72.42 -1.13
C ALA A 145 15.68 73.21 -1.42
N ILE A 146 16.68 72.57 -2.05
CA ILE A 146 17.99 73.19 -2.34
C ILE A 146 17.96 74.03 -3.61
N LEU A 147 17.28 73.55 -4.67
CA LEU A 147 17.28 74.19 -5.99
C LEU A 147 16.88 75.67 -5.95
N PRO A 148 15.80 76.10 -5.25
CA PRO A 148 15.40 77.50 -5.22
C PRO A 148 16.51 78.41 -4.67
N GLY A 149 17.21 77.97 -3.61
CA GLY A 149 18.31 78.72 -3.01
C GLY A 149 19.57 78.74 -3.88
N ALA A 150 19.90 77.62 -4.53
CA ALA A 150 21.07 77.51 -5.40
C ALA A 150 20.88 78.24 -6.75
N ILE A 151 19.68 78.12 -7.35
CA ILE A 151 19.31 78.84 -8.57
C ILE A 151 19.29 80.34 -8.30
N ALA A 152 18.70 80.79 -7.19
CA ALA A 152 18.72 82.21 -6.80
C ALA A 152 20.14 82.79 -6.67
N ARG A 153 21.14 81.95 -6.35
CA ARG A 153 22.54 82.37 -6.15
C ARG A 153 23.41 82.28 -7.41
N SER A 154 22.98 81.53 -8.42
CA SER A 154 23.73 81.31 -9.67
C SER A 154 23.21 82.13 -10.85
N LEU A 155 22.07 82.81 -10.68
CA LEU A 155 21.55 83.77 -11.66
C LEU A 155 22.43 85.04 -11.70
N PRO A 156 22.56 85.70 -12.87
CA PRO A 156 23.37 86.90 -13.03
C PRO A 156 22.99 87.99 -12.02
N ALA A 157 23.99 88.62 -11.41
CA ALA A 157 23.79 89.69 -10.41
C ALA A 157 22.93 90.86 -10.93
N SER A 158 22.81 91.03 -12.26
CA SER A 158 21.95 92.03 -12.88
C SER A 158 20.45 91.85 -12.59
N TRP A 159 20.00 90.65 -12.20
CA TRP A 159 18.57 90.35 -11.98
C TRP A 159 18.07 90.48 -10.54
N HIS A 160 18.95 90.74 -9.54
CA HIS A 160 18.56 91.01 -8.15
C HIS A 160 17.53 90.03 -7.55
N VAL A 161 17.74 88.73 -7.84
CA VAL A 161 16.78 87.66 -7.54
C VAL A 161 16.60 87.38 -6.03
N PRO A 162 17.61 87.53 -5.17
CA PRO A 162 17.42 87.48 -3.72
C PRO A 162 16.56 88.64 -3.18
N GLU A 163 16.71 89.83 -3.74
CA GLU A 163 16.18 91.07 -3.18
C GLU A 163 14.68 91.25 -3.45
N TRP A 164 14.20 91.03 -4.68
CA TRP A 164 12.76 91.01 -4.98
C TRP A 164 12.04 89.82 -4.30
N MET A 165 12.74 88.70 -4.06
CA MET A 165 12.19 87.52 -3.40
C MET A 165 12.03 87.77 -1.89
N ALA A 166 13.02 88.41 -1.24
CA ALA A 166 12.91 88.88 0.14
C ALA A 166 11.77 89.91 0.30
N ALA A 167 11.62 90.83 -0.66
CA ALA A 167 10.52 91.78 -0.67
C ALA A 167 9.15 91.08 -0.76
N ARG A 168 9.03 90.10 -1.68
CA ARG A 168 7.80 89.32 -1.88
C ARG A 168 7.45 88.41 -0.70
N THR A 169 8.43 87.76 -0.05
CA THR A 169 8.17 86.97 1.16
C THR A 169 7.80 87.85 2.36
N MET A 170 8.32 89.07 2.43
CA MET A 170 7.88 90.08 3.40
C MET A 170 6.54 90.74 3.04
N GLY A 171 6.01 90.51 1.84
CA GLY A 171 4.79 91.15 1.33
C GLY A 171 4.92 92.67 1.15
N LEU A 172 6.15 93.18 0.99
CA LEU A 172 6.46 94.61 0.93
C LEU A 172 7.11 94.96 -0.40
N ASP A 173 7.01 96.24 -0.79
CA ASP A 173 7.82 96.75 -1.91
C ASP A 173 9.32 96.64 -1.59
N GLN A 174 10.16 96.42 -2.61
CA GLN A 174 11.60 96.16 -2.44
C GLN A 174 12.32 97.25 -1.63
N ARG A 175 11.90 98.51 -1.81
CA ARG A 175 12.48 99.64 -1.08
C ARG A 175 12.06 99.67 0.38
N GLU A 176 10.83 99.24 0.68
CA GLU A 176 10.31 99.15 2.05
C GLU A 176 10.88 97.96 2.81
N ALA A 177 11.02 96.81 2.14
CA ALA A 177 11.66 95.63 2.69
C ALA A 177 13.12 95.93 3.11
N GLY A 178 13.88 96.64 2.27
CA GLY A 178 15.25 97.06 2.60
C GLY A 178 15.32 97.98 3.83
N LYS A 179 14.42 98.98 3.92
CA LYS A 179 14.34 99.86 5.11
C LYS A 179 14.00 99.07 6.38
N ARG A 180 13.11 98.08 6.28
CA ARG A 180 12.70 97.23 7.39
C ARG A 180 13.85 96.31 7.85
N MET A 181 14.58 95.69 6.92
CA MET A 181 15.74 94.85 7.26
C MET A 181 16.85 95.64 7.96
N ILE A 182 17.13 96.87 7.51
CA ILE A 182 18.14 97.74 8.14
C ILE A 182 17.69 98.18 9.53
N SER A 183 16.40 98.49 9.72
CA SER A 183 15.89 98.89 11.04
C SER A 183 15.85 97.72 12.03
N THR A 184 15.52 96.50 11.59
CA THR A 184 15.58 95.29 12.43
C THR A 184 17.00 94.89 12.76
N ALA A 185 17.93 94.93 11.79
CA ALA A 185 19.34 94.63 12.03
C ALA A 185 19.96 95.62 13.03
N ARG A 186 19.67 96.93 12.89
CA ARG A 186 20.13 97.96 13.83
C ARG A 186 19.60 97.72 15.25
N ARG A 187 18.33 97.32 15.38
CA ARG A 187 17.70 96.96 16.66
C ARG A 187 18.35 95.72 17.30
N GLU A 188 18.66 94.71 16.51
CA GLU A 188 19.34 93.49 16.98
C GLU A 188 20.75 93.80 17.50
N SER A 189 21.54 94.58 16.75
CA SER A 189 22.88 94.99 17.20
C SER A 189 22.87 95.80 18.51
N ALA A 190 21.84 96.61 18.76
CA ALA A 190 21.69 97.35 20.01
C ALA A 190 21.34 96.44 21.22
N SER A 191 20.72 95.29 20.99
CA SER A 191 20.38 94.31 22.03
C SER A 191 21.52 93.34 22.39
N ARG A 192 22.52 93.20 21.51
CA ARG A 192 23.65 92.26 21.68
C ARG A 192 24.83 92.87 22.47
N THR A 193 24.82 94.19 22.66
CA THR A 193 25.83 94.97 23.41
C THR A 193 25.36 95.37 24.81
N ARG A 194 24.39 94.65 25.38
CA ARG A 194 23.88 94.90 26.74
C ARG A 194 23.96 93.65 27.60
#